data_AF-A0A2V9FYK4-F1
#
_entry.id   AF-A0A2V9FYK4-F1
#
_cell.length_a   1.000
_cell.length_b   1.000
_cell.length_c   1.000
_cell.angle_alpha   90.00
_cell.angle_beta   90.00
_cell.angle_gamma   90.00
#
_symmetry.space_group_name_H-M   'P 1'
#
loop_
_entity.id
_entity.type
_entity.pdbx_description
1 polymer ?
#
loop_
_entity_poly.entity_id
_entity_poly.type
_entity_poly.pdbx_seq_one_letter_code
_entity_poly.pdbx_strand_id
1 'polypeptide(L)'
;SLMDGVVAYDQRVAKVGIDPVVVAAALSFGFVYIHPFEDGNGRLHRWLIHHTLAMAGYNPAGVVFPVSAAIYRQIAQYKTVLESYSQPLLGLIEWQPTASGNVSVLNETRDFYRYFDATVHTEFLYQCVEETIERDLPQEVAYLEAYDRFAKGLQDIVDMPQRKVDLLHRFLRQGKGRLSKRARTGEFAPLSDAEVGLVEKLYEESFADVALEKG
;
A
#
# COMPACT_ATOMS: atom_id res chain seq x y z
N SER A 1 18.98 24.30 1.06
CA SER A 1 19.29 22.90 0.74
C SER A 1 18.25 22.37 -0.25
N LEU A 2 18.46 21.19 -0.87
CA LEU A 2 17.42 20.55 -1.69
C LEU A 2 16.19 20.17 -0.86
N MET A 3 16.39 19.76 0.40
CA MET A 3 15.31 19.47 1.34
C MET A 3 14.46 20.70 1.68
N ASP A 4 15.08 21.87 1.82
CA ASP A 4 14.32 23.12 2.02
C ASP A 4 13.42 23.41 0.80
N GLY A 5 13.85 23.01 -0.39
CA GLY A 5 13.07 23.10 -1.62
C GLY A 5 11.84 22.18 -1.60
N VAL A 6 11.98 20.94 -1.13
CA VAL A 6 10.88 19.99 -0.94
C VAL A 6 9.86 20.53 0.05
N VAL A 7 10.31 21.04 1.20
CA VAL A 7 9.44 21.64 2.22
C VAL A 7 8.74 22.89 1.70
N ALA A 8 9.46 23.76 0.98
CA ALA A 8 8.88 24.96 0.39
C ALA A 8 7.84 24.63 -0.71
N TYR A 9 8.06 23.56 -1.48
CA TYR A 9 7.09 23.07 -2.45
C TYR A 9 5.79 22.66 -1.76
N ASP A 10 5.86 21.79 -0.74
CA ASP A 10 4.70 21.32 0.02
C ASP A 10 3.87 22.48 0.63
N GLN A 11 4.54 23.42 1.29
CA GLN A 11 3.89 24.61 1.85
C GLN A 11 3.22 25.51 0.80
N ARG A 12 3.76 25.54 -0.42
CA ARG A 12 3.22 26.34 -1.52
C ARG A 12 2.00 25.68 -2.13
N VAL A 13 2.08 24.40 -2.45
CA VAL A 13 1.00 23.68 -3.13
C VAL A 13 -0.25 23.55 -2.26
N ALA A 14 -0.09 23.46 -0.94
CA ALA A 14 -1.19 23.49 0.03
C ALA A 14 -2.05 24.78 -0.05
N LYS A 15 -1.53 25.88 -0.62
CA LYS A 15 -2.23 27.16 -0.73
C LYS A 15 -2.89 27.41 -2.09
N VAL A 16 -2.48 26.67 -3.12
CA VAL A 16 -2.80 26.98 -4.53
C VAL A 16 -3.87 26.03 -5.09
N GLY A 17 -4.19 24.94 -4.39
CA GLY A 17 -5.22 24.00 -4.82
C GLY A 17 -4.81 23.21 -6.07
N ILE A 18 -3.57 22.70 -6.07
CA ILE A 18 -3.09 21.79 -7.12
C ILE A 18 -3.70 20.40 -6.89
N ASP A 19 -3.91 19.68 -7.99
CA ASP A 19 -4.35 18.29 -7.94
C ASP A 19 -3.49 17.43 -6.97
N PRO A 20 -4.11 16.70 -6.02
CA PRO A 20 -3.39 15.95 -5.00
C PRO A 20 -2.46 14.86 -5.53
N VAL A 21 -2.80 14.20 -6.64
CA VAL A 21 -1.97 13.15 -7.23
C VAL A 21 -0.72 13.76 -7.86
N VAL A 22 -0.87 14.89 -8.56
CA VAL A 22 0.25 15.69 -9.07
C VAL A 22 1.17 16.11 -7.92
N VAL A 23 0.62 16.63 -6.82
CA VAL A 23 1.39 17.02 -5.64
C VAL A 23 2.12 15.83 -5.05
N ALA A 24 1.45 14.69 -4.86
CA ALA A 24 2.01 13.49 -4.29
C ALA A 24 3.17 12.95 -5.15
N ALA A 25 3.01 12.93 -6.47
CA ALA A 25 4.05 12.49 -7.40
C ALA A 25 5.27 13.41 -7.33
N ALA A 26 5.10 14.73 -7.53
CA ALA A 26 6.20 15.68 -7.50
C ALA A 26 6.94 15.70 -6.15
N LEU A 27 6.20 15.68 -5.04
CA LEU A 27 6.76 15.68 -3.68
C LEU A 27 7.55 14.41 -3.39
N SER A 28 6.95 13.25 -3.63
CA SER A 28 7.54 11.96 -3.27
C SER A 28 8.71 11.57 -4.18
N PHE A 29 8.59 11.76 -5.50
CA PHE A 29 9.67 11.44 -6.43
C PHE A 29 10.80 12.47 -6.35
N GLY A 30 10.49 13.76 -6.18
CA GLY A 30 11.52 14.78 -5.91
C GLY A 30 12.33 14.43 -4.67
N PHE A 31 11.66 14.02 -3.58
CA PHE A 31 12.34 13.54 -2.38
C PHE A 31 13.23 12.30 -2.62
N VAL A 32 12.72 11.27 -3.31
CA VAL A 32 13.47 10.02 -3.50
C VAL A 32 14.69 10.19 -4.40
N TYR A 33 14.64 11.14 -5.34
CA TYR A 33 15.78 11.50 -6.18
C TYR A 33 16.88 12.24 -5.41
N ILE A 34 16.51 13.10 -4.44
CA ILE A 34 17.49 13.77 -3.57
C ILE A 34 18.23 12.75 -2.71
N HIS A 35 17.56 11.68 -2.27
CA HIS A 35 18.11 10.61 -1.45
C HIS A 35 18.88 11.11 -0.20
N PRO A 36 18.26 11.95 0.66
CA PRO A 36 18.96 12.70 1.71
C PRO A 36 19.44 11.88 2.91
N PHE A 37 18.95 10.64 3.07
CA PHE A 37 19.29 9.77 4.21
C PHE A 37 20.09 8.54 3.78
N GLU A 38 20.83 7.92 4.71
CA GLU A 38 21.57 6.68 4.43
C GLU A 38 20.64 5.46 4.22
N ASP A 39 19.49 5.45 4.89
CA ASP A 39 18.44 4.45 4.75
C ASP A 39 17.07 5.12 4.97
N GLY A 40 16.00 4.48 4.51
CA GLY A 40 14.63 4.89 4.75
C GLY A 40 14.02 5.75 3.64
N ASN A 41 14.80 6.17 2.64
CA ASN A 41 14.29 7.00 1.54
C ASN A 41 13.11 6.35 0.81
N GLY A 42 13.18 5.05 0.52
CA GLY A 42 12.06 4.34 -0.10
C GLY A 42 10.82 4.23 0.80
N ARG A 43 11.00 4.14 2.12
CA ARG A 43 9.89 4.11 3.10
C ARG A 43 9.24 5.49 3.21
N LEU A 44 10.05 6.55 3.32
CA LEU A 44 9.59 7.93 3.36
C LEU A 44 8.94 8.36 2.04
N HIS A 45 9.48 7.96 0.89
CA HIS A 45 8.87 8.18 -0.42
C HIS A 45 7.42 7.66 -0.46
N ARG A 46 7.21 6.38 -0.09
CA ARG A 46 5.86 5.81 -0.05
C ARG A 46 4.99 6.46 1.01
N TRP A 47 5.55 6.79 2.17
CA TRP A 47 4.83 7.51 3.20
C TRP A 47 4.37 8.90 2.74
N LEU A 48 5.19 9.64 1.98
CA LEU A 48 4.81 10.94 1.41
C LEU A 48 3.64 10.82 0.43
N ILE A 49 3.63 9.77 -0.41
CA ILE A 49 2.48 9.47 -1.29
C ILE A 49 1.22 9.28 -0.45
N HIS A 50 1.27 8.36 0.52
CA HIS A 50 0.12 8.08 1.41
C HIS A 50 -0.34 9.31 2.17
N HIS A 51 0.59 10.05 2.75
CA HIS A 51 0.31 11.24 3.54
C HIS A 51 -0.40 12.30 2.68
N THR A 52 0.12 12.58 1.49
CA THR A 52 -0.44 13.59 0.59
C THR A 52 -1.86 13.21 0.15
N LEU A 53 -2.07 11.95 -0.26
CA LEU A 53 -3.39 11.47 -0.69
C LEU A 53 -4.38 11.44 0.48
N ALA A 54 -3.94 11.05 1.68
CA ALA A 54 -4.79 11.04 2.87
C ALA A 54 -5.20 12.45 3.30
N MET A 55 -4.26 13.41 3.25
CA MET A 55 -4.56 14.83 3.52
C MET A 55 -5.56 15.42 2.51
N ALA A 56 -5.63 14.84 1.31
CA ALA A 56 -6.61 15.20 0.30
C ALA A 56 -7.93 14.40 0.36
N GLY A 57 -8.08 13.50 1.35
CA GLY A 57 -9.33 12.75 1.57
C GLY A 57 -9.55 11.56 0.64
N TYR A 58 -8.50 11.01 0.02
CA TYR A 58 -8.61 9.79 -0.82
C TYR A 58 -8.97 8.54 0.00
N ASN A 59 -8.67 8.54 1.30
CA ASN A 59 -8.95 7.41 2.16
C ASN A 59 -10.32 7.56 2.84
N PRO A 60 -11.22 6.55 2.75
CA PRO A 60 -12.41 6.51 3.58
C PRO A 60 -12.05 6.54 5.07
N ALA A 61 -12.97 7.04 5.91
CA ALA A 61 -12.75 7.11 7.36
C ALA A 61 -12.46 5.70 7.93
N GLY A 62 -11.31 5.56 8.61
CA GLY A 62 -10.89 4.30 9.22
C GLY A 62 -10.24 3.28 8.25
N VAL A 63 -10.14 3.61 6.95
CA VAL A 63 -9.53 2.74 5.94
C VAL A 63 -8.21 3.35 5.47
N VAL A 64 -7.18 2.51 5.28
CA VAL A 64 -5.92 2.92 4.66
C VAL A 64 -6.09 2.82 3.15
N PHE A 65 -5.82 3.89 2.41
CA PHE A 65 -5.85 3.87 0.94
C PHE A 65 -4.67 3.03 0.40
N PRO A 66 -4.88 1.83 -0.17
CA PRO A 66 -3.82 0.84 -0.35
C PRO A 66 -2.94 1.07 -1.59
N VAL A 67 -2.63 2.32 -1.95
CA VAL A 67 -1.86 2.66 -3.17
C VAL A 67 -0.48 1.99 -3.25
N SER A 68 0.16 1.70 -2.12
CA SER A 68 1.43 0.93 -2.14
C SER A 68 1.27 -0.50 -2.63
N ALA A 69 0.09 -1.12 -2.47
CA ALA A 69 -0.17 -2.43 -3.03
C ALA A 69 -0.27 -2.35 -4.57
N ALA A 70 -0.90 -1.30 -5.09
CA ALA A 70 -0.94 -0.99 -6.53
C ALA A 70 0.46 -0.78 -7.12
N ILE A 71 1.27 0.07 -6.48
CA ILE A 71 2.66 0.28 -6.88
C ILE A 71 3.44 -1.04 -6.86
N TYR A 72 3.23 -1.89 -5.85
CA TYR A 72 3.92 -3.17 -5.74
C TYR A 72 3.54 -4.17 -6.84
N ARG A 73 2.25 -4.24 -7.23
CA ARG A 73 1.83 -5.07 -8.38
C ARG A 73 2.46 -4.60 -9.69
N GLN A 74 2.71 -3.30 -9.81
CA GLN A 74 3.28 -2.66 -11.00
C GLN A 74 4.78 -2.33 -10.82
N ILE A 75 5.52 -3.13 -10.02
CA ILE A 75 6.89 -2.80 -9.61
C ILE A 75 7.87 -2.63 -10.78
N ALA A 76 7.66 -3.35 -11.89
CA ALA A 76 8.46 -3.20 -13.10
C ALA A 76 8.28 -1.82 -13.73
N GLN A 77 7.03 -1.36 -13.87
CA GLN A 77 6.71 -0.03 -14.39
C GLN A 77 7.18 1.07 -13.43
N TYR A 78 7.01 0.89 -12.12
CA TYR A 78 7.56 1.79 -11.11
C TYR A 78 9.06 1.98 -11.27
N LYS A 79 9.81 0.89 -11.50
CA LYS A 79 11.25 0.96 -11.76
C LYS A 79 11.55 1.72 -13.05
N THR A 80 10.83 1.46 -14.14
CA THR A 80 10.97 2.20 -15.40
C THR A 80 10.71 3.70 -15.22
N VAL A 81 9.69 4.08 -14.45
CA VAL A 81 9.37 5.47 -14.12
C VAL A 81 10.50 6.12 -13.32
N LEU A 82 11.06 5.44 -12.32
CA LEU A 82 12.22 5.94 -11.59
C LEU A 82 13.42 6.17 -12.51
N GLU A 83 13.72 5.18 -13.35
CA GLU A 83 14.87 5.17 -14.27
C GLU A 83 14.71 6.18 -15.41
N SER A 84 13.48 6.54 -15.79
CA SER A 84 13.21 7.54 -16.84
C SER A 84 13.88 8.90 -16.56
N TYR A 85 14.06 9.23 -15.29
CA TYR A 85 14.71 10.47 -14.86
C TYR A 85 16.10 10.23 -14.24
N SER A 86 16.28 9.17 -13.45
CA SER A 86 17.55 8.95 -12.74
C SER A 86 18.67 8.47 -13.66
N GLN A 87 18.39 7.65 -14.68
CA GLN A 87 19.44 7.11 -15.56
C GLN A 87 20.12 8.21 -16.41
N PRO A 88 19.38 9.10 -17.10
CA PRO A 88 20.00 10.19 -17.86
C PRO A 88 20.83 11.13 -16.99
N LEU A 89 20.46 11.29 -15.72
CA LEU A 89 21.12 12.20 -14.79
C LEU A 89 22.52 11.71 -14.36
N LEU A 90 22.76 10.40 -14.33
CA LEU A 90 24.02 9.83 -13.86
C LEU A 90 25.25 10.34 -14.64
N GLY A 91 25.10 10.55 -15.95
CA GLY A 91 26.19 11.06 -16.80
C GLY A 91 26.49 12.56 -16.61
N LEU A 92 25.62 13.28 -15.89
CA LEU A 92 25.74 14.72 -15.63
C LEU A 92 26.23 15.03 -14.21
N ILE A 93 26.36 14.02 -13.35
CA ILE A 93 26.80 14.17 -11.97
C ILE A 93 28.26 13.75 -11.87
N GLU A 94 29.13 14.70 -11.57
CA GLU A 94 30.51 14.42 -11.20
C GLU A 94 30.55 14.05 -9.72
N TRP A 95 31.09 12.88 -9.38
CA TRP A 95 31.11 12.41 -7.99
C TRP A 95 32.34 11.58 -7.65
N GLN A 96 32.63 11.49 -6.36
CA GLN A 96 33.66 10.63 -5.79
C GLN A 96 33.16 9.91 -4.53
N PRO A 97 33.66 8.69 -4.24
CA PRO A 97 33.34 8.00 -3.00
C PRO A 97 33.96 8.70 -1.78
N THR A 98 33.24 8.74 -0.67
CA THR A 98 33.77 9.20 0.63
C THR A 98 34.41 8.05 1.39
N ALA A 99 35.20 8.36 2.43
CA ALA A 99 35.80 7.35 3.31
C ALA A 99 34.76 6.47 4.05
N SER A 100 33.52 6.94 4.19
CA SER A 100 32.41 6.19 4.79
C SER A 100 31.61 5.34 3.78
N GLY A 101 32.01 5.34 2.50
CA GLY A 101 31.26 4.64 1.44
C GLY A 101 30.06 5.41 0.90
N ASN A 102 29.91 6.70 1.25
CA ASN A 102 28.90 7.60 0.68
C ASN A 102 29.44 8.29 -0.59
N VAL A 103 28.67 9.20 -1.16
CA VAL A 103 28.99 9.92 -2.40
C VAL A 103 29.18 11.41 -2.10
N SER A 104 30.24 12.02 -2.62
CA SER A 104 30.43 13.47 -2.68
C SER A 104 30.25 13.96 -4.12
N VAL A 105 29.28 14.84 -4.33
CA VAL A 105 29.03 15.48 -5.62
C VAL A 105 29.98 16.67 -5.79
N LEU A 106 30.61 16.77 -6.97
CA LEU A 106 31.69 17.72 -7.26
C LEU A 106 31.23 18.92 -8.11
N ASN A 107 30.08 18.82 -8.79
CA ASN A 107 29.51 19.87 -9.62
C ASN A 107 28.15 20.38 -9.08
N GLU A 108 27.70 21.54 -9.56
CA GLU A 108 26.39 22.09 -9.19
C GLU A 108 25.26 21.34 -9.92
N THR A 109 24.48 20.56 -9.17
CA THR A 109 23.42 19.68 -9.72
C THR A 109 22.02 20.11 -9.30
N ARG A 110 21.90 21.21 -8.55
CA ARG A 110 20.65 21.64 -7.89
C ARG A 110 19.47 21.76 -8.85
N ASP A 111 19.71 22.28 -10.04
CA ASP A 111 18.64 22.58 -11.00
C ASP A 111 18.00 21.31 -11.58
N PHE A 112 18.73 20.20 -11.62
CA PHE A 112 18.16 18.90 -12.00
C PHE A 112 17.05 18.52 -11.03
N TYR A 113 17.29 18.58 -9.72
CA TYR A 113 16.28 18.23 -8.72
C TYR A 113 15.17 19.28 -8.58
N ARG A 114 15.44 20.54 -8.88
CA ARG A 114 14.47 21.64 -8.70
C ARG A 114 13.40 21.71 -9.78
N TYR A 115 13.75 21.32 -11.01
CA TYR A 115 12.90 21.49 -12.18
C TYR A 115 12.67 20.19 -12.94
N PHE A 116 12.71 19.05 -12.24
CA PHE A 116 12.44 17.77 -12.88
C PHE A 116 10.99 17.70 -13.39
N ASP A 117 10.83 17.06 -14.54
CA ASP A 117 9.52 16.79 -15.11
C ASP A 117 8.92 15.55 -14.42
N ALA A 118 7.81 15.74 -13.72
CA ALA A 118 7.11 14.71 -12.98
C ALA A 118 5.94 14.08 -13.78
N THR A 119 5.83 14.33 -15.09
CA THR A 119 4.68 13.89 -15.90
C THR A 119 4.50 12.37 -15.87
N VAL A 120 5.54 11.61 -16.22
CA VAL A 120 5.48 10.13 -16.23
C VAL A 120 5.26 9.54 -14.84
N HIS A 121 5.75 10.22 -13.80
CA HIS A 121 5.52 9.85 -12.39
C HIS A 121 4.07 10.04 -11.97
N THR A 122 3.49 11.16 -12.44
CA THR A 122 2.10 11.52 -12.19
C THR A 122 1.17 10.55 -12.90
N GLU A 123 1.41 10.25 -14.18
CA GLU A 123 0.64 9.27 -14.95
C GLU A 123 0.66 7.89 -14.28
N PHE A 124 1.85 7.42 -13.87
CA PHE A 124 1.99 6.16 -13.14
C PHE A 124 1.24 6.16 -11.81
N LEU A 125 1.33 7.25 -11.05
CA LEU A 125 0.62 7.33 -9.76
C LEU A 125 -0.89 7.38 -9.98
N TYR A 126 -1.38 8.05 -11.02
CA TYR A 126 -2.80 8.02 -11.40
C TYR A 126 -3.27 6.61 -11.71
N GLN A 127 -2.51 5.84 -12.49
CA GLN A 127 -2.84 4.44 -12.76
C GLN A 127 -2.91 3.61 -11.47
N CYS A 128 -2.03 3.87 -10.50
CA CYS A 128 -2.08 3.21 -9.19
C CYS A 128 -3.31 3.63 -8.38
N VAL A 129 -3.67 4.92 -8.43
CA VAL A 129 -4.85 5.48 -7.75
C VAL A 129 -6.14 4.91 -8.35
N GLU A 130 -6.24 4.86 -9.67
CA GLU A 130 -7.36 4.26 -10.41
C GLU A 130 -7.53 2.78 -10.04
N GLU A 131 -6.46 1.99 -10.13
CA GLU A 131 -6.49 0.57 -9.71
C GLU A 131 -6.92 0.40 -8.24
N THR A 132 -6.52 1.34 -7.38
CA THR A 132 -6.90 1.33 -5.96
C THR A 132 -8.39 1.60 -5.78
N ILE A 133 -8.94 2.59 -6.50
CA ILE A 133 -10.35 2.99 -6.40
C ILE A 133 -11.28 1.97 -7.06
N GLU A 134 -10.92 1.49 -8.25
CA GLU A 134 -11.80 0.63 -9.05
C GLU A 134 -11.77 -0.83 -8.60
N ARG A 135 -10.67 -1.27 -7.98
CA ARG A 135 -10.50 -2.68 -7.62
C ARG A 135 -10.23 -2.90 -6.15
N ASP A 136 -9.19 -2.27 -5.59
CA ASP A 136 -8.76 -2.63 -4.24
C ASP A 136 -9.77 -2.18 -3.15
N LEU A 137 -10.32 -0.97 -3.26
CA LEU A 137 -11.32 -0.48 -2.30
C LEU A 137 -12.63 -1.28 -2.33
N PRO A 138 -13.26 -1.56 -3.49
CA PRO A 138 -14.44 -2.42 -3.55
C PRO A 138 -14.19 -3.81 -2.96
N GLN A 139 -13.04 -4.42 -3.27
CA GLN A 139 -12.69 -5.73 -2.75
C GLN A 139 -12.49 -5.72 -1.22
N GLU A 140 -11.89 -4.67 -0.67
CA GLU A 140 -11.74 -4.52 0.77
C GLU A 140 -13.09 -4.35 1.46
N VAL A 141 -13.98 -3.53 0.89
CA VAL A 141 -15.35 -3.35 1.41
C VAL A 141 -16.12 -4.67 1.39
N ALA A 142 -16.14 -5.37 0.25
CA ALA A 142 -16.82 -6.67 0.12
C ALA A 142 -16.25 -7.70 1.10
N TYR A 143 -14.95 -7.69 1.33
CA TYR A 143 -14.31 -8.55 2.32
C TYR A 143 -14.72 -8.22 3.76
N LEU A 144 -14.79 -6.95 4.14
CA LEU A 144 -15.25 -6.52 5.46
C LEU A 144 -16.70 -6.92 5.70
N GLU A 145 -17.58 -6.71 4.71
CA GLU A 145 -18.99 -7.14 4.78
C GLU A 145 -19.13 -8.67 4.91
N ALA A 146 -18.31 -9.43 4.17
CA ALA A 146 -18.27 -10.89 4.27
C ALA A 146 -17.79 -11.35 5.65
N TYR A 147 -16.77 -10.70 6.20
CA TYR A 147 -16.26 -10.99 7.54
C TYR A 147 -17.32 -10.70 8.61
N ASP A 148 -18.02 -9.57 8.53
CA ASP A 148 -19.08 -9.22 9.47
C ASP A 148 -20.25 -10.22 9.42
N ARG A 149 -20.65 -10.66 8.21
CA ARG A 149 -21.63 -11.75 8.03
C ARG A 149 -21.17 -13.04 8.70
N PHE A 150 -19.92 -13.46 8.45
CA PHE A 150 -19.34 -14.65 9.04
C PHE A 150 -19.29 -14.56 10.57
N ALA A 151 -18.76 -13.47 11.12
CA ALA A 151 -18.62 -13.27 12.56
C ALA A 151 -19.99 -13.26 13.26
N LYS A 152 -20.99 -12.62 12.66
CA LYS A 152 -22.36 -12.60 13.18
C LYS A 152 -23.01 -13.99 13.13
N GLY A 153 -22.96 -14.68 12.00
CA GLY A 153 -23.53 -16.03 11.88
C GLY A 153 -22.83 -17.06 12.77
N LEU A 154 -21.54 -16.86 13.07
CA LEU A 154 -20.79 -17.75 13.94
C LEU A 154 -21.32 -17.72 15.38
N GLN A 155 -21.82 -16.56 15.85
CA GLN A 155 -22.41 -16.42 17.19
C GLN A 155 -23.66 -17.30 17.37
N ASP A 156 -24.38 -17.61 16.29
CA ASP A 156 -25.55 -18.51 16.33
C ASP A 156 -25.14 -20.00 16.39
N ILE A 157 -23.91 -20.33 16.01
CA ILE A 157 -23.39 -21.70 16.02
C ILE A 157 -22.68 -21.97 17.35
N VAL A 158 -21.77 -21.08 17.75
CA VAL A 158 -20.93 -21.27 18.93
C VAL A 158 -20.54 -19.94 19.55
N ASP A 159 -20.68 -19.86 20.87
CA ASP A 159 -20.21 -18.69 21.62
C ASP A 159 -18.68 -18.75 21.77
N MET A 160 -17.98 -17.73 21.27
CA MET A 160 -16.55 -17.60 21.47
C MET A 160 -16.07 -16.14 21.46
N PRO A 161 -14.99 -15.82 22.20
CA PRO A 161 -14.43 -14.47 22.19
C PRO A 161 -13.97 -14.05 20.79
N GLN A 162 -14.08 -12.75 20.48
CA GLN A 162 -13.71 -12.18 19.16
C GLN A 162 -12.32 -12.61 18.67
N ARG A 163 -11.32 -12.66 19.56
CA ARG A 163 -9.97 -13.13 19.21
C ARG A 163 -9.94 -14.56 18.65
N LYS A 164 -10.85 -15.43 19.11
CA LYS A 164 -10.98 -16.82 18.64
C LYS A 164 -11.72 -16.88 17.30
N VAL A 165 -12.68 -15.98 17.07
CA VAL A 165 -13.31 -15.76 15.75
C VAL A 165 -12.25 -15.33 14.73
N ASP A 166 -11.42 -14.35 15.05
CA ASP A 166 -10.33 -13.88 14.19
C ASP A 166 -9.32 -15.00 13.87
N LEU A 167 -9.01 -15.83 14.87
CA LEU A 167 -8.13 -16.98 14.70
C LEU A 167 -8.78 -18.03 13.77
N LEU A 168 -10.04 -18.37 14.01
CA LEU A 168 -10.81 -19.33 13.22
C LEU A 168 -10.89 -18.90 11.75
N HIS A 169 -11.26 -17.64 11.52
CA HIS A 169 -11.30 -17.04 10.20
C HIS A 169 -9.95 -17.16 9.48
N ARG A 170 -8.83 -16.86 10.16
CA ARG A 170 -7.48 -17.03 9.57
C ARG A 170 -7.17 -18.47 9.18
N PHE A 171 -7.51 -19.44 10.02
CA PHE A 171 -7.29 -20.86 9.72
C PHE A 171 -8.14 -21.32 8.52
N LEU A 172 -9.41 -20.94 8.47
CA LEU A 172 -10.30 -21.23 7.34
C LEU A 172 -9.77 -20.60 6.06
N ARG A 173 -9.37 -19.33 6.09
CA ARG A 173 -8.79 -18.64 4.93
C ARG A 173 -7.53 -19.33 4.40
N GLN A 174 -6.62 -19.74 5.28
CA GLN A 174 -5.42 -20.50 4.88
C GLN A 174 -5.77 -21.89 4.32
N GLY A 175 -6.77 -22.54 4.90
CA GLY A 175 -7.27 -23.85 4.48
C GLY A 175 -8.31 -23.81 3.36
N LYS A 176 -8.50 -22.67 2.68
CA LYS A 176 -9.50 -22.48 1.61
C LYS A 176 -10.92 -22.90 2.03
N GLY A 177 -11.35 -22.45 3.21
CA GLY A 177 -12.65 -22.75 3.79
C GLY A 177 -12.70 -24.02 4.66
N ARG A 178 -11.57 -24.72 4.83
CA ARG A 178 -11.51 -25.98 5.60
C ARG A 178 -10.51 -25.94 6.73
N LEU A 179 -10.89 -26.46 7.90
CA LEU A 179 -9.98 -26.65 9.03
C LEU A 179 -9.16 -27.93 8.86
N SER A 180 -7.84 -27.81 9.00
CA SER A 180 -6.94 -28.97 9.04
C SER A 180 -7.24 -29.86 10.25
N LYS A 181 -6.94 -31.16 10.15
CA LYS A 181 -7.09 -32.10 11.28
C LYS A 181 -6.39 -31.59 12.55
N ARG A 182 -5.19 -31.02 12.40
CA ARG A 182 -4.41 -30.44 13.52
C ARG A 182 -5.11 -29.24 14.16
N ALA A 183 -5.76 -28.39 13.37
CA ALA A 183 -6.51 -27.25 13.89
C ALA A 183 -7.75 -27.72 14.66
N ARG A 184 -8.45 -28.72 14.12
CA ARG A 184 -9.61 -29.35 14.76
C ARG A 184 -9.25 -30.03 16.08
N THR A 185 -8.11 -30.73 16.17
CA THR A 185 -7.70 -31.42 17.42
C THR A 185 -6.87 -30.55 18.37
N GLY A 186 -6.52 -29.32 17.97
CA GLY A 186 -5.72 -28.38 18.75
C GLY A 186 -6.55 -27.18 19.20
N GLU A 187 -6.30 -26.03 18.55
CA GLU A 187 -6.93 -24.73 18.88
C GLU A 187 -8.47 -24.75 18.88
N PHE A 188 -9.07 -25.64 18.09
CA PHE A 188 -10.52 -25.78 17.94
C PHE A 188 -11.06 -27.13 18.44
N ALA A 189 -10.31 -27.84 19.29
CA ALA A 189 -10.75 -29.10 19.92
C ALA A 189 -12.11 -29.06 20.64
N PRO A 190 -12.56 -27.91 21.20
CA PRO A 190 -13.89 -27.82 21.79
C PRO A 190 -15.06 -27.88 20.78
N LEU A 191 -14.81 -27.69 19.48
CA LEU A 191 -15.85 -27.78 18.46
C LEU A 191 -16.11 -29.24 18.08
N SER A 192 -17.38 -29.63 18.08
CA SER A 192 -17.82 -30.91 17.54
C SER A 192 -17.68 -30.95 16.01
N ASP A 193 -17.63 -32.15 15.43
CA ASP A 193 -17.57 -32.32 13.97
C ASP A 193 -18.78 -31.69 13.26
N ALA A 194 -19.95 -31.66 13.91
CA ALA A 194 -21.15 -31.01 13.39
C ALA A 194 -21.01 -29.48 13.35
N GLU A 195 -20.52 -28.87 14.43
CA GLU A 195 -20.25 -27.43 14.50
C GLU A 195 -19.18 -27.03 13.48
N VAL A 196 -18.11 -27.82 13.35
CA VAL A 196 -17.08 -27.57 12.32
C VAL A 196 -17.69 -27.59 10.91
N GLY A 197 -18.57 -28.55 10.61
CA GLY A 197 -19.26 -28.58 9.33
C GLY A 197 -20.14 -27.35 9.07
N LEU A 198 -20.86 -26.87 10.09
CA LEU A 198 -21.67 -25.65 10.00
C LEU A 198 -20.80 -24.41 9.82
N VAL A 199 -19.69 -24.30 10.54
CA VAL A 199 -18.73 -23.19 10.44
C VAL A 199 -18.08 -23.13 9.05
N GLU A 200 -17.62 -24.26 8.53
CA GLU A 200 -17.02 -24.34 7.19
C GLU A 200 -18.04 -23.93 6.12
N LYS A 201 -19.29 -24.39 6.25
CA LYS A 201 -20.39 -23.99 5.35
C LYS A 201 -20.70 -22.51 5.45
N LEU A 202 -20.84 -21.97 6.66
CA LEU A 202 -21.08 -20.54 6.89
C LEU A 202 -19.97 -19.68 6.30
N TYR A 203 -18.71 -20.11 6.41
CA TYR A 203 -17.57 -19.44 5.79
C TYR A 203 -17.70 -19.45 4.26
N GLU A 204 -17.98 -20.59 3.64
CA GLU A 204 -18.19 -20.69 2.19
C GLU A 204 -19.32 -19.78 1.70
N GLU A 205 -20.45 -19.74 2.42
CA GLU A 205 -21.60 -18.87 2.10
C GLU A 205 -21.31 -17.38 2.31
N SER A 206 -20.57 -17.03 3.37
CA SER A 206 -20.25 -15.64 3.69
C SER A 206 -19.25 -15.03 2.71
N PHE A 207 -18.34 -15.83 2.15
CA PHE A 207 -17.27 -15.38 1.26
C PHE A 207 -17.47 -15.76 -0.21
N ALA A 208 -18.64 -16.31 -0.59
CA ALA A 208 -18.92 -16.76 -1.95
C ALA A 208 -18.68 -15.66 -3.00
N ASP A 209 -19.18 -14.45 -2.75
CA ASP A 209 -19.09 -13.32 -3.69
C ASP A 209 -17.66 -12.75 -3.77
N VAL A 210 -16.93 -12.75 -2.65
CA VAL A 210 -15.54 -12.25 -2.55
C VAL A 210 -14.55 -13.19 -3.25
N ALA A 211 -14.87 -14.49 -3.33
CA ALA A 211 -14.02 -15.48 -3.97
C ALA A 211 -14.09 -15.43 -5.51
N LEU A 212 -15.19 -14.95 -6.08
CA LEU A 212 -15.43 -14.91 -7.54
C LEU A 212 -14.63 -13.81 -8.25
N GLU A 213 -14.26 -12.74 -7.57
CA GLU A 213 -13.52 -11.61 -8.18
C GLU A 213 -11.99 -11.81 -8.22
N LYS A 214 -11.49 -12.89 -7.61
CA LYS A 214 -10.05 -13.26 -7.65
C LYS A 214 -9.71 -14.29 -8.73
N GLY A 215 -10.68 -14.64 -9.58
CA GLY A 215 -10.55 -15.57 -10.71
C GLY A 215 -10.18 -14.88 -12.00
#